data_AF-A0A8J5PY52-F1
#
_entry.id   AF-A0A8J5PY52-F1
#
_cell.length_a   1.000
_cell.length_b   1.000
_cell.length_c   1.000
_cell.angle_alpha   90.00
_cell.angle_beta   90.00
_cell.angle_gamma   90.00
#
_symmetry.space_group_name_H-M   'P 1'
#
loop_
_entity.id
_entity.type
_entity.pdbx_description
1 polymer ?
#
loop_
_entity_poly.entity_id
_entity_poly.type
_entity_poly.pdbx_seq_one_letter_code
_entity_poly.pdbx_strand_id
1 'polypeptide(L)'
;MATAYAHRAGFVHGDIHLGNVLLQLPAWIGARSSLHPTGPVFSPSVPKNVYTPNWLGKPSDEVLLPEAKLWLADFGTAFNPSQETRLLSDTHLQNRPPEAVFDSTKPLTFSSDIWSLGLMVWEGTGSGPFMSGFLFGENEVIADQVDALGLLPHEWWEKWETRTNVSTEGGQPKGGRKV
;
A
#
# COMPACT_ATOMS: atom_id res chain seq x y z
N MET A 1 -10.77 -9.21 -5.49
CA MET A 1 -10.74 -10.63 -5.90
C MET A 1 -9.37 -11.28 -5.66
N ALA A 2 -8.25 -10.67 -6.04
CA ALA A 2 -6.91 -11.23 -5.84
C ALA A 2 -6.55 -11.48 -4.36
N THR A 3 -6.71 -10.48 -3.48
CA THR A 3 -6.48 -10.64 -2.02
C THR A 3 -7.31 -11.77 -1.42
N ALA A 4 -8.61 -11.81 -1.74
CA ALA A 4 -9.49 -12.88 -1.29
C ALA A 4 -9.12 -14.27 -1.85
N TYR A 5 -8.47 -14.34 -3.01
CA TYR A 5 -7.93 -15.59 -3.54
C TYR A 5 -6.68 -16.02 -2.76
N ALA A 6 -5.74 -15.11 -2.50
CA ALA A 6 -4.56 -15.38 -1.67
C ALA A 6 -4.95 -15.85 -0.26
N HIS A 7 -5.89 -15.15 0.38
CA HIS A 7 -6.38 -15.50 1.72
C HIS A 7 -7.03 -16.88 1.76
N ARG A 8 -7.83 -17.22 0.72
CA ARG A 8 -8.41 -18.57 0.59
C ARG A 8 -7.37 -19.67 0.38
N ALA A 9 -6.24 -19.33 -0.22
CA ALA A 9 -5.09 -20.23 -0.34
C ALA A 9 -4.24 -20.30 0.95
N GLY A 10 -4.58 -19.52 1.98
CA GLY A 10 -3.88 -19.50 3.27
C GLY A 10 -2.72 -18.51 3.34
N PHE A 11 -2.59 -17.60 2.37
CA PHE A 11 -1.49 -16.65 2.30
C PHE A 11 -1.94 -15.22 2.59
N VAL A 12 -1.09 -14.49 3.32
CA VAL A 12 -1.10 -13.03 3.42
C VAL A 12 -0.09 -12.52 2.40
N HIS A 13 -0.44 -11.49 1.63
CA HIS A 13 0.46 -10.88 0.65
C HIS A 13 1.56 -10.08 1.34
N GLY A 14 1.21 -9.29 2.37
CA GLY A 14 2.18 -8.59 3.23
C GLY A 14 2.79 -7.32 2.63
N ASP A 15 2.36 -6.91 1.42
CA ASP A 15 2.85 -5.69 0.76
C ASP A 15 1.85 -5.16 -0.29
N ILE A 16 0.59 -4.97 0.09
CA ILE A 16 -0.44 -4.48 -0.83
C ILE A 16 -0.33 -2.94 -0.95
N HIS A 17 -0.05 -2.44 -2.16
CA HIS A 17 -0.10 -1.02 -2.51
C HIS A 17 -0.21 -0.84 -4.04
N LEU A 18 -0.49 0.38 -4.52
CA LEU A 18 -0.70 0.65 -5.95
C LEU A 18 0.51 0.26 -6.83
N GLY A 19 1.73 0.35 -6.30
CA GLY A 19 2.96 -0.10 -6.98
C GLY A 19 2.98 -1.60 -7.31
N ASN A 20 2.28 -2.42 -6.53
CA ASN A 20 2.16 -3.87 -6.74
C ASN A 20 0.88 -4.24 -7.51
N VAL A 21 0.14 -3.26 -8.04
CA VAL A 21 -1.00 -3.47 -8.91
C VAL A 21 -0.64 -3.18 -10.36
N LEU A 22 -0.74 -4.19 -11.20
CA LEU A 22 -0.42 -4.09 -12.63
C LEU A 22 -1.70 -4.03 -13.45
N LEU A 23 -1.76 -3.10 -14.40
CA LEU A 23 -2.81 -3.10 -15.42
C LEU A 23 -2.45 -4.12 -16.50
N GLN A 24 -3.37 -5.05 -16.78
CA GLN A 24 -3.25 -5.93 -17.93
C GLN A 24 -3.29 -5.09 -19.19
N LEU A 25 -2.23 -5.16 -20.01
CA LEU A 25 -2.17 -4.43 -21.27
C LEU A 25 -3.34 -4.85 -22.19
N PRO A 26 -4.22 -3.93 -22.57
CA PRO A 26 -5.23 -4.18 -23.59
C PRO A 26 -4.58 -4.50 -24.94
N ALA A 27 -5.24 -5.33 -25.73
CA ALA A 27 -4.71 -5.78 -27.04
C ALA A 27 -4.34 -4.63 -27.99
N TRP A 28 -5.02 -3.49 -27.89
CA TRP A 28 -4.77 -2.33 -28.74
C TRP A 28 -3.46 -1.58 -28.43
N ILE A 29 -2.88 -1.77 -27.24
CA ILE A 29 -1.57 -1.18 -26.88
C ILE A 29 -0.41 -1.95 -27.52
N GLY A 30 -0.51 -3.28 -27.55
CA GLY A 30 0.53 -4.15 -28.11
C GLY A 30 0.83 -3.89 -29.59
N ALA A 31 -0.08 -3.24 -30.32
CA ALA A 31 0.11 -2.87 -31.72
C ALA A 31 0.84 -1.53 -31.93
N ARG A 32 0.99 -0.69 -30.90
CA ARG A 32 1.44 0.72 -31.05
C ARG A 32 2.60 1.12 -30.12
N SER A 33 2.97 0.31 -29.13
CA SER A 33 4.05 0.67 -28.21
C SER A 33 5.42 0.35 -28.81
N SER A 34 6.08 1.35 -29.39
CA SER A 34 7.52 1.34 -29.56
C SER A 34 8.16 1.52 -28.18
N LEU A 35 8.29 0.41 -27.45
CA LEU A 35 9.04 0.34 -26.19
C LEU A 35 10.53 0.60 -26.53
N HIS A 36 10.94 1.85 -26.37
CA HIS A 36 12.34 2.23 -26.58
C HIS A 36 13.14 1.89 -25.31
N PRO A 37 14.16 1.01 -25.39
CA PRO A 37 15.00 0.72 -24.25
C PRO A 37 15.81 1.98 -23.88
N THR A 38 15.90 2.29 -22.60
CA THR A 38 16.63 3.46 -22.08
C THR A 38 18.14 3.28 -22.09
N GLY A 39 18.63 2.11 -22.51
CA GLY A 39 20.04 1.78 -22.64
C GLY A 39 20.32 0.33 -22.24
N PRO A 40 21.45 -0.24 -22.69
CA PRO A 40 21.89 -1.56 -22.25
C PRO A 40 22.37 -1.51 -20.80
N VAL A 41 21.92 -2.47 -19.98
CA VAL A 41 22.41 -2.65 -18.62
C VAL A 41 23.44 -3.79 -18.62
N PHE A 42 24.66 -3.49 -18.18
CA PHE A 42 25.79 -4.44 -18.21
C PHE A 42 25.99 -5.10 -16.85
N SER A 43 25.03 -5.94 -16.42
CA SER A 43 25.26 -6.84 -15.28
C SER A 43 24.43 -8.12 -15.47
N PRO A 44 24.95 -9.32 -15.08
CA PRO A 44 24.19 -10.56 -15.14
C PRO A 44 22.96 -10.57 -14.21
N SER A 45 22.96 -9.69 -13.18
CA SER A 45 21.97 -9.68 -12.10
C SER A 45 20.80 -8.71 -12.33
N VAL A 46 20.68 -8.14 -13.54
CA VAL A 46 19.66 -7.13 -13.86
C VAL A 46 18.98 -7.44 -15.20
N PRO A 47 17.73 -6.99 -15.40
CA PRO A 47 17.05 -7.14 -16.68
C PRO A 47 17.85 -6.53 -17.84
N LYS A 48 17.92 -7.24 -18.97
CA LYS A 48 18.68 -6.80 -20.17
C LYS A 48 18.18 -5.47 -20.74
N ASN A 49 16.90 -5.16 -20.52
CA ASN A 49 16.26 -3.95 -21.00
C ASN A 49 15.58 -3.23 -19.84
N VAL A 50 15.73 -1.91 -19.80
CA VAL A 50 14.91 -1.01 -18.99
C VAL A 50 14.10 -0.15 -19.95
N TYR A 51 12.84 0.09 -19.62
CA TYR A 51 11.92 0.87 -20.44
C TYR A 51 11.43 2.06 -19.62
N THR A 52 11.36 3.24 -20.23
CA THR A 52 10.69 4.39 -19.59
C THR A 52 9.20 4.12 -19.44
N PRO A 53 8.55 4.64 -18.38
CA PRO A 53 7.10 4.73 -18.33
C PRO A 53 6.59 5.35 -19.64
N ASN A 54 5.71 4.64 -20.33
CA ASN A 54 5.19 5.09 -21.61
C ASN A 54 3.70 5.44 -21.47
N TRP A 55 3.30 6.55 -22.08
CA TRP A 55 1.88 6.84 -22.18
C TRP A 55 1.24 5.77 -23.05
N LEU A 56 0.29 5.05 -22.46
CA LEU A 56 -0.45 3.98 -23.08
C LEU A 56 -1.38 4.44 -24.23
N GLY A 57 -1.44 5.74 -24.53
CA GLY A 57 -2.16 6.29 -25.69
C GLY A 57 -3.66 6.48 -25.48
N LYS A 58 -4.15 6.31 -24.25
CA LYS A 58 -5.55 6.51 -23.86
C LYS A 58 -5.63 7.18 -22.48
N PRO A 59 -6.45 8.23 -22.31
CA PRO A 59 -6.76 8.82 -21.01
C PRO A 59 -7.39 7.79 -20.05
N SER A 60 -7.19 7.94 -18.73
CA SER A 60 -7.70 6.99 -17.73
C SER A 60 -9.23 6.95 -17.67
N ASP A 61 -9.89 8.09 -17.93
CA ASP A 61 -11.34 8.24 -17.98
C ASP A 61 -12.01 7.61 -19.21
N GLU A 62 -11.22 7.26 -20.23
CA GLU A 62 -11.71 6.53 -21.40
C GLU A 62 -11.55 5.01 -21.25
N VAL A 63 -10.78 4.53 -20.27
CA VAL A 63 -10.53 3.09 -20.05
C VAL A 63 -11.82 2.43 -19.58
N LEU A 64 -12.34 1.49 -20.37
CA LEU A 64 -13.58 0.79 -20.04
C LEU A 64 -13.30 -0.29 -18.97
N LEU A 65 -14.27 -0.58 -18.11
CA LEU A 65 -14.14 -1.62 -17.08
C LEU A 65 -13.66 -2.99 -17.61
N PRO A 66 -14.11 -3.48 -18.78
CA PRO A 66 -13.60 -4.73 -19.35
C PRO A 66 -12.11 -4.69 -19.76
N GLU A 67 -11.57 -3.49 -20.00
CA GLU A 67 -10.15 -3.24 -20.33
C GLU A 67 -9.30 -3.00 -19.07
N ALA A 68 -9.92 -2.52 -17.98
CA ALA A 68 -9.29 -2.22 -16.69
C ALA A 68 -9.01 -3.47 -15.84
N LYS A 69 -8.45 -4.53 -16.45
CA LYS A 69 -8.13 -5.77 -15.72
C LYS A 69 -6.87 -5.58 -14.90
N LEU A 70 -6.98 -5.73 -13.58
CA LEU A 70 -5.89 -5.56 -12.64
C LEU A 70 -5.30 -6.91 -12.19
N TRP A 71 -3.99 -6.94 -12.01
CA TRP A 71 -3.24 -8.05 -11.43
C TRP A 71 -2.56 -7.57 -10.15
N LEU A 72 -2.64 -8.39 -9.10
CA LEU A 72 -1.80 -8.21 -7.92
C LEU A 72 -0.49 -8.95 -8.16
N ALA A 73 0.63 -8.25 -8.02
CA ALA A 73 1.97 -8.75 -8.28
C ALA A 73 2.83 -8.67 -7.02
N ASP A 74 4.05 -9.18 -7.13
CA ASP A 74 5.07 -9.17 -6.07
C ASP A 74 4.68 -9.88 -4.76
N PHE A 75 4.64 -11.22 -4.82
CA PHE A 75 4.46 -12.06 -3.66
C PHE A 75 5.78 -12.32 -2.90
N GLY A 76 6.80 -11.47 -3.06
CA GLY A 76 8.11 -11.65 -2.43
C GLY A 76 8.08 -11.59 -0.90
N THR A 77 7.08 -10.92 -0.34
CA THR A 77 6.83 -10.78 1.11
C THR A 77 5.67 -11.65 1.59
N ALA A 78 5.04 -12.42 0.69
CA ALA A 78 3.88 -13.23 1.01
C ALA A 78 4.24 -14.38 1.95
N PHE A 79 3.33 -14.68 2.87
CA PHE A 79 3.62 -15.57 3.98
C PHE A 79 2.36 -16.35 4.40
N ASN A 80 2.52 -17.56 4.96
CA ASN A 80 1.40 -18.35 5.49
C ASN A 80 1.34 -18.23 7.02
N PRO A 81 0.35 -17.52 7.60
CA PRO A 81 0.26 -17.31 9.06
C PRO A 81 0.14 -18.61 9.88
N SER A 82 -0.22 -19.73 9.26
CA SER A 82 -0.30 -21.04 9.94
C SER A 82 1.04 -21.76 9.99
N GLN A 83 2.03 -21.31 9.21
CA GLN A 83 3.33 -21.96 9.05
C GLN A 83 4.50 -21.08 9.50
N GLU A 84 4.34 -19.76 9.46
CA GLU A 84 5.37 -18.82 9.86
C GLU A 84 4.81 -17.65 10.67
N THR A 85 5.64 -17.15 11.59
CA THR A 85 5.34 -15.96 12.38
C THR A 85 6.01 -14.75 11.75
N ARG A 86 5.20 -13.77 11.32
CA ARG A 86 5.68 -12.48 10.82
C ARG A 86 5.26 -11.38 11.79
N LEU A 87 6.22 -10.74 12.45
CA LEU A 87 5.96 -9.64 13.41
C LEU A 87 6.11 -8.26 12.77
N LEU A 88 6.90 -8.16 11.70
CA LEU A 88 7.22 -6.91 11.03
C LEU A 88 6.47 -6.82 9.70
N SER A 89 5.94 -5.63 9.41
CA SER A 89 5.29 -5.36 8.12
C SER A 89 6.29 -4.76 7.14
N ASP A 90 6.49 -5.46 6.03
CA ASP A 90 7.35 -5.02 4.92
C ASP A 90 6.70 -3.91 4.08
N THR A 91 5.39 -3.68 4.25
CA THR A 91 4.66 -2.55 3.65
C THR A 91 5.34 -1.21 3.92
N HIS A 92 5.33 -0.33 2.91
CA HIS A 92 5.61 1.09 3.09
C HIS A 92 4.86 1.68 4.29
N LEU A 93 5.50 2.60 5.02
CA LEU A 93 4.99 3.15 6.28
C LEU A 93 3.54 3.66 6.18
N GLN A 94 3.22 4.38 5.10
CA GLN A 94 1.88 4.92 4.84
C GLN A 94 0.79 3.85 4.66
N ASN A 95 1.16 2.62 4.33
CA ASN A 95 0.26 1.49 4.10
C ASN A 95 0.29 0.46 5.25
N ARG A 96 1.12 0.72 6.26
CA ARG A 96 1.34 -0.20 7.37
C ARG A 96 0.12 -0.23 8.28
N PRO A 97 -0.32 -1.42 8.69
CA PRO A 97 -1.44 -1.52 9.60
C PRO A 97 -1.04 -1.14 11.04
N PRO A 98 -1.94 -0.54 11.82
CA PRO A 98 -1.63 0.00 13.15
C PRO A 98 -1.16 -1.08 14.14
N GLU A 99 -1.61 -2.34 14.00
CA GLU A 99 -1.13 -3.43 14.85
C GLU A 99 0.38 -3.69 14.70
N ALA A 100 0.97 -3.40 13.54
CA ALA A 100 2.41 -3.54 13.35
C ALA A 100 3.21 -2.51 14.18
N VAL A 101 2.57 -1.41 14.60
CA VAL A 101 3.15 -0.37 15.44
C VAL A 101 2.86 -0.65 16.91
N PHE A 102 1.59 -0.87 17.26
CA PHE A 102 1.13 -0.95 18.66
C PHE A 102 1.13 -2.35 19.26
N ASP A 103 1.23 -3.37 18.42
CA ASP A 103 1.15 -4.77 18.81
C ASP A 103 2.27 -5.60 18.15
N SER A 104 3.47 -5.03 18.11
CA SER A 104 4.67 -5.57 17.44
C SER A 104 5.13 -6.95 17.93
N THR A 105 4.54 -7.47 19.02
CA THR A 105 4.79 -8.83 19.52
C THR A 105 3.78 -9.86 19.00
N LYS A 106 2.67 -9.42 18.40
CA LYS A 106 1.68 -10.30 17.79
C LYS A 106 1.96 -10.49 16.30
N PRO A 107 1.73 -11.70 15.76
CA PRO A 107 1.90 -11.95 14.33
C PRO A 107 0.89 -11.16 13.49
N LEU A 108 1.35 -10.67 12.35
CA LEU A 108 0.49 -10.17 11.28
C LEU A 108 -0.40 -11.29 10.74
N THR A 109 -1.58 -10.92 10.27
CA THR A 109 -2.61 -11.86 9.82
C THR A 109 -3.24 -11.37 8.52
N PHE A 110 -4.25 -12.08 8.03
CA PHE A 110 -5.06 -11.66 6.89
C PHE A 110 -5.60 -10.23 7.03
N SER A 111 -5.86 -9.76 8.25
CA SER A 111 -6.34 -8.40 8.51
C SER A 111 -5.37 -7.32 8.04
N SER A 112 -4.06 -7.59 8.08
CA SER A 112 -3.02 -6.66 7.66
C SER A 112 -3.12 -6.34 6.16
N ASP A 113 -3.41 -7.34 5.32
CA ASP A 113 -3.70 -7.13 3.90
C ASP A 113 -4.99 -6.34 3.68
N ILE A 114 -6.02 -6.56 4.51
CA ILE A 114 -7.31 -5.86 4.37
C ILE A 114 -7.14 -4.37 4.67
N TRP A 115 -6.33 -4.03 5.66
CA TRP A 115 -5.96 -2.66 5.96
C TRP A 115 -5.28 -1.99 4.76
N SER A 116 -4.18 -2.57 4.26
CA SER A 116 -3.43 -2.01 3.14
C SER A 116 -4.28 -1.95 1.85
N LEU A 117 -5.18 -2.92 1.63
CA LEU A 117 -6.14 -2.90 0.54
C LEU A 117 -7.12 -1.71 0.65
N GLY A 118 -7.60 -1.39 1.86
CA GLY A 118 -8.45 -0.23 2.09
C GLY A 118 -7.76 1.08 1.72
N LEU A 119 -6.51 1.25 2.14
CA LEU A 119 -5.69 2.42 1.81
C LEU A 119 -5.40 2.54 0.31
N MET A 120 -5.10 1.41 -0.34
CA MET A 120 -4.91 1.37 -1.79
C MET A 120 -6.17 1.78 -2.56
N VAL A 121 -7.37 1.36 -2.12
CA VAL A 121 -8.64 1.77 -2.72
C VAL A 121 -8.85 3.28 -2.53
N TRP A 122 -8.61 3.80 -1.33
CA TRP A 122 -8.69 5.24 -1.06
C TRP A 122 -7.82 6.04 -2.01
N GLU A 123 -6.53 5.69 -2.08
CA GLU A 123 -5.53 6.35 -2.93
C GLU A 123 -5.97 6.32 -4.40
N GLY A 124 -6.46 5.18 -4.89
CA GLY A 124 -6.97 5.02 -6.25
C GLY A 124 -8.21 5.84 -6.57
N THR A 125 -9.03 6.22 -5.57
CA THR A 125 -10.26 7.00 -5.77
C THR A 125 -10.06 8.52 -5.80
N GLY A 126 -8.82 9.03 -5.69
CA GLY A 126 -8.49 10.36 -6.17
C GLY A 126 -8.40 11.49 -5.14
N SER A 127 -7.95 11.21 -3.92
CA SER A 127 -7.55 12.28 -2.96
C SER A 127 -6.05 12.32 -2.64
N GLY A 128 -5.22 11.58 -3.39
CA GLY A 128 -3.81 11.36 -3.04
C GLY A 128 -3.65 10.24 -2.00
N PRO A 129 -2.43 9.97 -1.51
CA PRO A 129 -2.22 8.98 -0.46
C PRO A 129 -3.01 9.39 0.79
N PHE A 130 -3.71 8.42 1.41
CA PHE A 130 -4.51 8.66 2.62
C PHE A 130 -3.67 9.28 3.75
N MET A 131 -2.39 8.90 3.82
CA MET A 131 -1.43 9.41 4.79
C MET A 131 -0.28 10.06 4.04
N SER A 132 0.11 11.25 4.47
CA SER A 132 1.22 11.99 3.89
C SER A 132 2.54 11.33 4.30
N GLY A 133 2.98 10.31 3.56
CA GLY A 133 4.17 9.51 3.92
C GLY A 133 5.49 10.04 3.37
N PHE A 134 5.48 10.97 2.40
CA PHE A 134 6.68 11.27 1.61
C PHE A 134 7.76 12.07 2.40
N LEU A 135 7.43 12.67 3.54
CA LEU A 135 8.37 13.44 4.38
C LEU A 135 8.22 13.21 5.89
N PHE A 136 7.40 12.25 6.33
CA PHE A 136 6.98 12.15 7.73
C PHE A 136 7.23 10.76 8.33
N GLY A 137 7.39 10.71 9.65
CA GLY A 137 7.69 9.50 10.41
C GLY A 137 6.44 8.71 10.81
N GLU A 138 6.65 7.64 11.57
CA GLU A 138 5.57 6.74 12.01
C GLU A 138 4.51 7.45 12.84
N ASN A 139 4.90 8.45 13.63
CA ASN A 139 3.99 9.21 14.47
C ASN A 139 2.99 10.03 13.67
N GLU A 140 3.42 10.67 12.59
CA GLU A 140 2.54 11.47 11.74
C GLU A 140 1.57 10.58 10.97
N VAL A 141 2.05 9.42 10.49
CA VAL A 141 1.20 8.41 9.85
C VAL A 141 0.11 7.95 10.80
N ILE A 142 0.44 7.59 12.06
CA ILE A 142 -0.56 7.26 13.09
C ILE A 142 -1.52 8.42 13.33
N ALA A 143 -1.02 9.65 13.39
CA ALA A 143 -1.83 10.82 13.65
C ALA A 143 -2.81 11.11 12.51
N ASP A 144 -2.46 10.82 11.26
CA ASP A 144 -3.36 10.89 10.11
C ASP A 144 -4.47 9.81 10.22
N GLN A 145 -4.15 8.61 10.72
CA GLN A 145 -5.17 7.58 10.99
C GLN A 145 -6.18 8.05 12.01
N VAL A 146 -5.71 8.68 13.11
CA VAL A 146 -6.58 9.16 14.17
C VAL A 146 -7.48 10.29 13.70
N ASP A 147 -6.94 11.22 12.91
CA ASP A 147 -7.71 12.32 12.33
C ASP A 147 -8.83 11.81 11.41
N ALA A 148 -8.57 10.78 10.62
CA ALA A 148 -9.51 10.27 9.63
C ALA A 148 -10.48 9.19 10.15
N LEU A 149 -10.03 8.34 11.08
CA LEU A 149 -10.79 7.17 11.58
C LEU A 149 -11.26 7.33 13.03
N GLY A 150 -10.77 8.34 13.74
CA GLY A 150 -11.04 8.57 15.15
C GLY A 150 -10.03 7.90 16.09
N LEU A 151 -10.36 7.90 17.39
CA LEU A 151 -9.45 7.41 18.42
C LEU A 151 -9.08 5.93 18.24
N LEU A 152 -7.80 5.62 18.46
CA LEU A 152 -7.32 4.26 18.56
C LEU A 152 -7.99 3.52 19.74
N PRO A 153 -8.02 2.18 19.71
CA PRO A 153 -8.35 1.38 20.89
C PRO A 153 -7.53 1.84 22.11
N HIS A 154 -8.14 1.83 23.30
CA HIS A 154 -7.53 2.37 24.52
C HIS A 154 -6.11 1.86 24.77
N GLU A 155 -5.89 0.56 24.60
CA GLU A 155 -4.57 -0.08 24.75
C GLU A 155 -3.51 0.46 23.78
N TRP A 156 -3.88 0.82 22.55
CA TRP A 156 -2.97 1.39 21.56
C TRP A 156 -2.80 2.88 21.79
N TRP A 157 -3.87 3.57 22.18
CA TRP A 157 -3.84 4.97 22.57
C TRP A 157 -2.83 5.20 23.68
N GLU A 158 -2.85 4.39 24.75
CA GLU A 158 -1.91 4.46 25.88
C GLU A 158 -0.45 4.17 25.49
N LYS A 159 -0.23 3.28 24.52
CA LYS A 159 1.12 2.96 24.01
C LYS A 159 1.71 4.08 23.13
N TRP A 160 0.89 4.99 22.61
CA TRP A 160 1.38 6.06 21.73
C TRP A 160 1.98 7.22 22.53
N GLU A 161 3.26 7.08 22.93
CA GLU A 161 3.95 8.01 23.83
C GLU A 161 4.00 9.47 23.31
N THR A 162 4.14 9.63 22.00
CA THR A 162 4.30 10.94 21.34
C THR A 162 2.96 11.56 20.89
N ARG A 163 1.81 10.93 21.21
CA ARG A 163 0.48 11.39 20.80
C ARG A 163 0.21 12.85 21.13
N THR A 164 0.72 13.32 22.27
CA THR A 164 0.48 14.68 22.76
C THR A 164 1.18 15.76 21.93
N ASN A 165 2.15 15.39 21.09
CA ASN A 165 2.84 16.31 20.18
C ASN A 165 1.96 16.67 18.97
N VAL A 166 1.06 15.78 18.56
CA VAL A 166 0.29 15.87 17.30
C VAL A 166 -1.22 15.88 17.50
N SER A 167 -1.70 15.39 18.65
CA SER A 167 -3.12 15.29 18.99
C SER A 167 -3.40 15.72 20.45
N THR A 168 -4.65 16.10 20.72
CA THR A 168 -5.18 16.32 22.08
C THR A 168 -5.57 14.99 22.74
N GLU A 169 -5.86 14.99 24.05
CA GLU A 169 -6.32 13.77 24.74
C GLU A 169 -7.59 13.17 24.14
N GLY A 170 -8.45 14.00 23.53
CA GLY A 170 -9.67 13.58 22.83
C GLY A 170 -9.46 13.24 21.35
N GLY A 171 -8.22 13.10 20.88
CA GLY A 171 -7.92 12.72 19.48
C GLY A 171 -7.99 13.87 18.48
N GLN A 172 -8.25 15.11 18.91
CA GLN A 172 -8.31 16.25 17.99
C GLN A 172 -6.91 16.69 17.54
N PRO A 173 -6.70 17.03 16.27
CA PRO A 173 -5.40 17.47 15.76
C PRO A 173 -4.89 18.76 16.42
N LYS A 174 -3.58 18.86 16.60
CA LYS A 174 -2.86 20.08 17.02
C LYS A 174 -2.16 20.76 15.83
N GLY A 175 -1.77 22.03 15.99
CA GLY A 175 -0.84 22.69 15.08
C GLY A 175 -1.37 23.04 13.69
N GLY A 176 -2.69 23.13 13.50
CA GLY A 176 -3.29 23.53 12.22
C GLY A 176 -3.46 22.41 11.21
N ARG A 177 -3.22 21.14 11.58
CA ARG A 177 -3.71 20.00 10.80
C ARG A 177 -5.24 20.08 10.73
N LYS A 178 -5.79 19.99 9.53
CA LYS A 178 -7.23 19.99 9.28
C LYS A 178 -7.61 18.63 8.70
N VAL A 179 -8.71 18.09 9.21
CA VAL A 179 -9.42 16.92 8.66
C VAL A 179 -10.20 17.34 7.42
#